data_AF-A0A820RNG5-F1
#
_entry.id   AF-A0A820RNG5-F1
#
_cell.length_a   1.000
_cell.length_b   1.000
_cell.length_c   1.000
_cell.angle_alpha   90.00
_cell.angle_beta   90.00
_cell.angle_gamma   90.00
#
_symmetry.space_group_name_H-M   'P 1'
#
loop_
_entity.id
_entity.type
_entity.pdbx_description
1 polymer ?
#
loop_
_entity_poly.entity_id
_entity_poly.type
_entity_poly.pdbx_seq_one_letter_code
_entity_poly.pdbx_strand_id
1 'polypeptide(L)'
;MINTIIGIFLELSKLENNIIYQNFFEECRLQANMIELKLDGFLLSPIQRICQYPLQLNELLKYTTNDHRDYENIRQAVDTMRDVASFINERKRRMEYVEVVHKW
;
A
#
# COMPACT_ATOMS: atom_id res chain seq x y z
N MET A 1 -7.33 -3.32 -7.55
CA MET A 1 -6.33 -3.32 -6.46
C MET A 1 -6.89 -2.71 -5.18
N ILE A 2 -7.20 -1.41 -5.12
CA ILE A 2 -7.70 -0.77 -3.89
C ILE A 2 -9.09 -1.28 -3.46
N ASN A 3 -10.02 -1.48 -4.40
CA ASN A 3 -11.35 -2.06 -4.09
C ASN A 3 -11.25 -3.45 -3.47
N THR A 4 -10.27 -4.24 -3.90
CA THR A 4 -9.99 -5.57 -3.35
C THR A 4 -9.44 -5.44 -1.93
N ILE A 5 -8.55 -4.47 -1.70
CA ILE A 5 -7.87 -4.32 -0.42
C ILE A 5 -8.81 -3.77 0.66
N ILE A 6 -9.60 -2.72 0.40
CA ILE A 6 -10.57 -2.20 1.39
C ILE A 6 -11.64 -3.25 1.74
N GLY A 7 -12.16 -3.96 0.73
CA GLY A 7 -13.09 -5.07 0.96
C GLY A 7 -12.46 -6.19 1.79
N ILE A 8 -11.21 -6.54 1.51
CA ILE A 8 -10.44 -7.50 2.31
C ILE A 8 -10.25 -7.00 3.75
N PHE A 9 -9.92 -5.72 3.96
CA PHE A 9 -9.77 -5.16 5.32
C PHE A 9 -11.06 -5.24 6.12
N LEU A 10 -12.21 -4.88 5.52
CA LEU A 10 -13.51 -4.95 6.20
C LEU A 10 -13.88 -6.39 6.57
N GLU A 11 -13.64 -7.36 5.67
CA GLU A 11 -13.87 -8.77 5.97
C GLU A 11 -12.89 -9.31 7.00
N LEU A 12 -11.62 -8.91 6.95
CA LEU A 12 -10.64 -9.28 7.96
C LEU A 12 -10.97 -8.71 9.34
N SER A 13 -11.40 -7.45 9.44
CA SER A 13 -11.84 -6.88 10.71
C SER A 13 -13.03 -7.64 11.30
N LYS A 14 -13.93 -8.21 10.47
CA LYS A 14 -15.00 -9.09 10.97
C LYS A 14 -14.45 -10.41 11.52
N LEU A 15 -13.49 -11.01 10.82
CA LEU A 15 -12.86 -12.27 11.22
C LEU A 15 -11.95 -12.13 12.45
N GLU A 16 -11.25 -11.00 12.59
CA GLU A 16 -10.39 -10.70 13.73
C GLU A 16 -11.17 -10.59 15.05
N ASN A 17 -12.49 -10.37 15.04
CA ASN A 17 -13.29 -10.39 16.26
C ASN A 17 -13.53 -11.82 16.81
N ASN A 18 -13.13 -12.86 16.08
CA ASN A 18 -13.29 -14.25 16.48
C ASN A 18 -11.93 -14.89 16.79
N ILE A 19 -11.79 -15.34 18.05
CA ILE A 19 -10.56 -15.91 18.61
C ILE A 19 -10.02 -17.11 17.82
N ILE A 20 -10.90 -17.90 17.18
CA ILE A 20 -10.50 -19.07 16.37
C ILE A 20 -9.69 -18.60 15.16
N TYR A 21 -10.12 -17.53 14.50
CA TYR A 21 -9.43 -16.97 13.35
C TYR A 21 -8.16 -16.22 13.75
N GLN A 22 -8.16 -15.54 14.89
CA GLN A 22 -6.94 -14.93 15.44
C GLN A 22 -5.83 -15.97 15.65
N ASN A 23 -6.16 -17.07 16.32
CA ASN A 23 -5.20 -18.15 16.54
C ASN A 23 -4.76 -18.78 15.22
N PHE A 24 -5.67 -19.03 14.29
CA PHE A 24 -5.34 -19.58 12.98
C PHE A 24 -4.36 -18.70 12.19
N PHE A 25 -4.55 -17.38 12.17
CA PHE A 25 -3.64 -16.47 11.47
C PHE A 25 -2.27 -16.42 12.14
N GLU A 26 -2.23 -16.49 13.48
CA GLU A 26 -0.97 -16.51 14.22
C GLU A 26 -0.17 -17.79 13.96
N GLU A 27 -0.82 -18.96 13.96
CA GLU A 27 -0.17 -20.22 13.60
C GLU A 27 0.39 -20.18 12.17
N CYS A 28 -0.37 -19.62 11.22
CA CYS A 28 0.10 -19.42 9.85
C CYS A 28 1.33 -18.50 9.77
N ARG A 29 1.36 -17.41 10.55
CA ARG A 29 2.48 -16.47 10.63
C ARG A 29 3.75 -17.14 11.17
N LEU A 30 3.61 -17.91 12.25
CA LEU A 30 4.71 -18.66 12.87
C LEU A 30 5.26 -19.73 11.93
N GLN A 31 4.38 -20.50 11.27
CA GLN A 31 4.79 -21.53 10.30
C GLN A 31 5.54 -20.93 9.10
N ALA A 32 5.17 -19.73 8.67
CA ALA A 32 5.84 -19.02 7.59
C ALA A 32 7.12 -18.26 8.04
N ASN A 33 7.53 -18.37 9.30
CA ASN A 33 8.65 -17.62 9.90
C ASN A 33 8.55 -16.10 9.65
N MET A 34 7.32 -15.56 9.70
CA MET A 34 7.08 -14.14 9.46
C MET A 34 7.27 -13.31 10.73
N ILE A 35 7.69 -12.05 10.56
CA ILE A 35 7.79 -11.07 11.65
C ILE A 35 6.45 -10.88 12.37
N GLU A 36 6.48 -10.39 13.61
CA GLU A 36 5.28 -10.10 14.41
C GLU A 36 4.56 -8.87 13.89
N LEU A 37 3.82 -9.09 12.81
CA LEU A 37 2.91 -8.16 12.19
C LEU A 37 1.58 -8.87 11.98
N LYS A 38 0.48 -8.19 12.28
CA LYS A 38 -0.86 -8.71 12.03
C LYS A 38 -1.14 -8.78 10.53
N LEU A 39 -2.09 -9.62 10.13
CA LEU A 39 -2.43 -9.86 8.73
C LEU A 39 -2.86 -8.58 8.00
N ASP A 40 -3.60 -7.71 8.69
CA ASP A 40 -4.01 -6.39 8.22
C ASP A 40 -2.79 -5.51 7.84
N GLY A 41 -1.74 -5.49 8.66
CA GLY A 41 -0.48 -4.80 8.39
C GLY A 41 0.24 -5.34 7.16
N PHE A 42 0.29 -6.67 6.98
CA PHE A 42 0.87 -7.28 5.78
C PHE A 42 0.15 -6.86 4.50
N LEU A 43 -1.17 -6.76 4.55
CA LEU A 43 -2.00 -6.37 3.41
C LEU A 43 -1.97 -4.87 3.11
N LEU A 44 -1.61 -4.04 4.09
CA LEU A 44 -1.37 -2.61 3.89
C LEU A 44 -0.03 -2.32 3.24
N SER A 45 0.97 -3.17 3.49
CA SER A 45 2.36 -2.96 3.08
C SER A 45 2.55 -2.70 1.57
N PRO A 46 1.83 -3.34 0.62
CA PRO A 46 2.00 -3.06 -0.81
C PRO A 46 1.50 -1.67 -1.18
N ILE A 47 0.40 -1.20 -0.58
CA ILE A 47 -0.12 0.15 -0.81
C ILE A 47 0.88 1.18 -0.28
N GLN A 48 1.36 0.98 0.97
CA GLN A 48 2.34 1.87 1.57
C GLN A 48 3.63 1.93 0.74
N ARG A 49 4.12 0.79 0.28
CA ARG A 49 5.33 0.69 -0.54
C ARG A 49 5.18 1.43 -1.87
N ILE A 50 4.02 1.35 -2.53
CA ILE A 50 3.78 2.10 -3.76
C ILE A 50 3.83 3.63 -3.52
N CYS A 51 3.28 4.10 -2.40
CA CYS A 51 3.34 5.51 -2.02
C CYS A 51 4.75 5.97 -1.59
N GLN A 52 5.63 5.06 -1.17
CA GLN A 52 6.99 5.36 -0.75
C GLN A 52 7.97 5.53 -1.91
N TYR A 53 7.76 4.82 -3.03
CA TYR A 53 8.67 4.87 -4.17
C TYR A 53 8.94 6.29 -4.72
N PRO A 54 7.93 7.17 -4.90
CA PRO A 54 8.18 8.55 -5.30
C PRO A 54 9.11 9.29 -4.34
N LEU A 55 9.00 9.04 -3.04
CA LEU A 55 9.80 9.71 -2.01
C LEU A 55 11.26 9.23 -2.06
N GLN A 56 11.46 7.92 -2.12
CA GLN A 56 12.79 7.30 -2.18
C GLN A 56 13.53 7.66 -3.47
N LEU A 57 12.84 7.61 -4.62
CA LEU A 57 13.41 7.98 -5.91
C LEU A 57 13.71 9.48 -5.98
N ASN A 58 12.85 10.32 -5.40
CA ASN A 58 13.10 11.77 -5.35
C ASN A 58 14.27 12.11 -4.43
N GLU A 59 14.46 11.36 -3.33
CA GLU A 59 15.65 11.49 -2.49
C GLU A 59 16.91 11.08 -3.24
N LEU A 60 16.89 9.97 -3.96
CA LEU A 60 17.99 9.54 -4.82
C LEU A 60 18.32 10.59 -5.90
N LEU A 61 17.30 11.18 -6.53
CA LEU A 61 17.47 12.20 -7.56
C LEU A 61 18.19 13.45 -7.03
N LYS A 62 17.93 13.88 -5.78
CA LYS A 62 18.61 15.04 -5.17
C LYS A 62 20.13 14.87 -5.11
N TYR A 63 20.60 13.64 -4.95
CA TYR A 63 22.02 13.31 -4.86
C TYR A 63 22.60 12.77 -6.18
N THR A 64 21.81 12.75 -7.25
CA THR A 64 22.28 12.39 -8.59
C THR A 64 22.48 13.67 -9.39
N THR A 65 23.70 13.92 -9.86
CA THR A 65 24.02 15.12 -10.64
C THR A 65 23.47 15.03 -12.06
N ASN A 66 23.16 16.17 -12.69
CA ASN A 66 22.51 16.22 -14.00
C ASN A 66 23.35 15.61 -15.15
N ASP A 67 24.66 15.52 -14.97
CA ASP A 67 25.62 14.89 -15.89
C ASP A 67 25.75 13.38 -15.66
N HIS A 68 25.19 12.84 -14.59
CA HIS A 68 25.19 11.41 -14.32
C HIS A 68 24.30 10.68 -15.33
N ARG A 69 24.81 9.56 -15.88
CA ARG A 69 24.13 8.72 -16.87
C ARG A 69 22.71 8.27 -16.47
N ASP A 70 22.45 8.15 -15.18
CA ASP A 70 21.17 7.68 -14.64
C ASP A 70 20.21 8.81 -14.25
N TYR A 71 20.64 10.08 -14.33
CA TYR A 71 19.84 11.22 -13.88
C TYR A 71 18.45 11.24 -14.53
N GLU A 72 18.40 11.17 -15.86
CA GLU A 72 17.15 11.25 -16.61
C GLU A 72 16.26 10.02 -16.36
N ASN A 73 16.86 8.83 -16.21
CA ASN A 73 16.11 7.61 -15.86
C ASN A 73 15.47 7.72 -14.47
N ILE A 74 16.22 8.22 -13.48
CA ILE A 74 15.72 8.40 -12.11
C ILE A 74 14.63 9.47 -12.09
N ARG A 75 14.81 10.58 -12.81
CA ARG A 75 13.79 11.63 -12.96
C ARG A 75 12.49 11.06 -13.54
N GLN A 76 12.57 10.32 -14.64
CA GLN A 76 11.40 9.70 -15.26
C GLN A 76 10.73 8.67 -14.33
N ALA A 77 11.51 7.93 -13.55
CA ALA A 77 10.99 7.00 -12.55
C ALA A 77 10.24 7.75 -11.43
N VAL A 78 10.75 8.90 -10.96
CA VAL A 78 10.04 9.75 -9.98
C VAL A 78 8.68 10.17 -10.51
N ASP A 79 8.64 10.71 -11.74
CA ASP A 79 7.40 11.22 -12.33
C ASP A 79 6.40 10.08 -12.58
N THR A 80 6.86 8.96 -13.14
CA THR A 80 6.03 7.77 -13.35
C THR A 80 5.42 7.26 -12.04
N MET A 81 6.21 7.18 -10.97
CA MET A 81 5.72 6.70 -9.69
C MET A 81 4.80 7.70 -9.00
N ARG A 82 4.97 9.01 -9.22
CA ARG A 82 4.00 10.03 -8.78
C ARG A 82 2.65 9.85 -9.46
N ASP A 83 2.62 9.52 -10.74
CA ASP A 83 1.39 9.25 -11.47
C ASP A 83 0.68 8.00 -10.95
N VAL A 84 1.44 6.92 -10.72
CA VAL A 84 0.90 5.68 -10.12
C VAL A 84 0.31 5.95 -8.73
N ALA A 85 1.04 6.67 -7.87
CA ALA A 85 0.56 7.02 -6.53
C ALA A 85 -0.68 7.92 -6.58
N SER A 86 -0.71 8.89 -7.50
CA SER A 86 -1.86 9.79 -7.71
C SER A 86 -3.09 9.04 -8.21
N PHE A 87 -2.92 8.11 -9.15
CA PHE A 87 -3.99 7.25 -9.63
C PHE A 87 -4.58 6.39 -8.50
N ILE A 88 -3.72 5.84 -7.64
CA ILE A 88 -4.14 5.06 -6.47
C ILE A 88 -4.92 5.96 -5.50
N ASN A 89 -4.40 7.14 -5.18
CA ASN A 89 -5.04 8.07 -4.25
C ASN A 89 -6.40 8.56 -4.77
N GLU A 90 -6.50 8.88 -6.05
CA GLU A 90 -7.74 9.32 -6.68
C GLU A 90 -8.81 8.21 -6.69
N ARG A 91 -8.39 6.96 -6.95
CA ARG A 91 -9.30 5.81 -6.82
C ARG A 91 -9.80 5.61 -5.40
N LYS A 92 -8.96 5.83 -4.38
CA LYS A 92 -9.39 5.82 -2.98
C LYS A 92 -10.45 6.90 -2.71
N ARG A 93 -10.19 8.14 -3.12
CA ARG A 93 -11.10 9.29 -2.92
C ARG A 93 -12.49 9.06 -3.51
N ARG A 94 -12.57 8.56 -4.75
CA ARG A 94 -13.88 8.28 -5.39
C ARG A 94 -14.69 7.24 -4.63
N MET A 95 -14.02 6.27 -4.01
CA MET A 95 -14.70 5.21 -3.26
C MET A 95 -15.23 5.72 -1.92
N GLU A 96 -14.44 6.50 -1.19
CA GLU A 96 -14.91 7.17 0.04
C GLU A 96 -16.13 8.05 -0.26
N TYR A 97 -16.15 8.74 -1.40
CA TYR A 97 -17.31 9.52 -1.84
C TYR A 97 -18.55 8.64 -2.11
N VAL A 98 -18.40 7.50 -2.80
CA VAL A 98 -19.51 6.56 -3.07
C VAL A 98 -20.08 5.97 -1.78
N GLU A 99 -19.24 5.58 -0.82
CA GLU A 99 -19.71 5.06 0.48
C GLU A 99 -20.44 6.12 1.31
N VAL A 100 -19.99 7.38 1.28
CA VAL A 100 -20.69 8.48 1.93
C VAL A 100 -22.07 8.64 1.31
N VAL A 101 -22.18 8.73 -0.03
CA VAL A 101 -23.46 8.90 -0.73
C VAL A 101 -24.42 7.75 -0.48
N HIS A 102 -23.95 6.51 -0.35
CA HIS A 102 -24.82 5.35 -0.06
C HIS A 102 -25.38 5.32 1.38
N LYS A 103 -24.82 6.12 2.29
CA LYS A 103 -25.29 6.27 3.68
C LYS A 103 -26.30 7.40 3.88
N TRP A 104 -26.55 8.23 2.86
CA TRP A 104 -27.60 9.25 2.84
C TRP A 104 -28.86 8.72 2.18
#